data_AF-A0A9X6KRL3-F1
#
_entry.id   AF-A0A9X6KRL3-F1
#
_cell.length_a   1.000
_cell.length_b   1.000
_cell.length_c   1.000
_cell.angle_alpha   90.00
_cell.angle_beta   90.00
_cell.angle_gamma   90.00
#
_symmetry.space_group_name_H-M   'P 1'
#
loop_
_entity.id
_entity.type
_entity.pdbx_description
1 polymer ?
#
loop_
_entity_poly.entity_id
_entity_poly.type
_entity_poly.pdbx_seq_one_letter_code
_entity_poly.pdbx_strand_id
1 'polypeptide(L)'
;MKEVTVIFKSGATASFTVEEFATFKNGFGALTKIEYTGANEKLPFHIGLSNIDAIFVEDIPEEEKIKEPDHPIEDFYGNEIMKDETYFVFDCDVVLEQNLKQYLTEEYEVECYQAQ
;
A
#
# COMPACT_ATOMS: atom_id res chain seq x y z
N MET A 1 -7.64 5.59 6.18
CA MET A 1 -6.74 6.37 7.09
C MET A 1 -7.17 7.83 7.07
N LYS A 2 -6.79 8.61 8.09
CA LYS A 2 -7.12 10.03 8.22
C LYS A 2 -5.86 10.85 8.47
N GLU A 3 -5.77 12.03 7.86
CA GLU A 3 -4.81 13.06 8.23
C GLU A 3 -5.48 14.03 9.20
N VAL A 4 -4.82 14.31 10.33
CA VAL A 4 -5.30 15.22 11.36
C VAL A 4 -4.33 16.38 11.46
N THR A 5 -4.82 17.60 11.28
CA THR A 5 -4.04 18.84 11.46
C THR A 5 -4.61 19.66 12.61
N VAL A 6 -3.77 19.94 13.60
CA VAL A 6 -4.09 20.76 14.77
C VAL A 6 -3.48 22.14 14.61
N ILE A 7 -4.28 23.18 14.81
CA ILE A 7 -3.85 24.59 14.78
C ILE A 7 -3.95 25.18 16.19
N PHE A 8 -2.85 25.71 16.70
CA PHE A 8 -2.79 26.39 17.98
C PHE A 8 -3.14 27.87 17.82
N LYS A 9 -3.67 28.52 18.86
CA LYS A 9 -3.95 29.97 18.88
C LYS A 9 -2.72 30.86 18.62
N SER A 10 -1.52 30.31 18.79
CA SER A 10 -0.25 30.96 18.43
C SER A 10 0.02 30.98 16.92
N GLY A 11 -0.76 30.25 16.12
CA GLY A 11 -0.52 30.01 14.70
C GLY A 11 0.38 28.81 14.41
N ALA A 12 0.93 28.14 15.44
CA ALA A 12 1.68 26.90 15.24
C ALA A 12 0.75 25.76 14.78
N THR A 13 1.31 24.81 14.02
CA THR A 13 0.57 23.66 13.48
C THR A 13 1.30 22.35 13.77
N ALA A 14 0.54 21.27 13.93
CA ALA A 14 1.05 19.91 14.01
C ALA A 14 0.12 18.96 13.25
N SER A 15 0.68 18.05 12.45
CA SER A 15 -0.07 17.11 11.63
C SER A 15 0.39 15.67 11.86
N PHE A 16 -0.55 14.73 11.81
CA PHE A 16 -0.29 13.30 11.99
C PHE A 16 -1.38 12.44 11.35
N THR A 17 -1.04 11.18 11.05
CA THR A 17 -1.96 10.21 10.44
C THR A 17 -2.49 9.21 11.46
N VAL A 18 -3.77 8.88 11.38
CA VAL A 18 -4.46 7.92 12.25
C VAL A 18 -5.39 7.02 11.46
N GLU A 19 -5.73 5.87 12.00
CA GLU A 19 -6.76 4.99 11.43
C GLU A 19 -8.14 5.59 11.68
N GLU A 20 -8.39 6.00 12.92
CA GLU A 20 -9.66 6.58 13.38
C GLU A 20 -9.41 7.85 14.19
N PHE A 21 -10.35 8.79 14.13
CA PHE A 21 -10.30 10.05 14.87
C PHE A 21 -11.70 10.50 15.31
N ALA A 22 -11.86 10.88 16.57
CA ALA A 22 -13.12 11.35 17.14
C ALA A 22 -12.92 12.53 18.10
N THR A 23 -13.87 13.47 18.09
CA THR A 23 -13.92 14.62 19.00
C THR A 23 -15.24 14.67 19.76
N PHE A 24 -15.20 14.99 21.05
CA PHE A 24 -16.39 15.07 21.89
C PHE A 24 -16.52 16.47 22.50
N LYS A 25 -17.73 17.04 22.45
CA LYS A 25 -18.03 18.37 23.00
C LYS A 25 -19.00 18.27 24.17
N ASN A 26 -18.91 19.18 25.13
CA ASN A 26 -19.93 19.33 26.16
C ASN A 26 -21.19 20.02 25.61
N GLY A 27 -22.24 20.16 26.44
CA GLY A 27 -23.49 20.84 26.07
C GLY A 27 -23.36 22.33 25.74
N PHE A 28 -22.17 22.93 25.94
CA PHE A 28 -21.85 24.31 25.58
C PHE A 28 -20.93 24.41 24.35
N GLY A 29 -20.67 23.28 23.66
CA GLY A 29 -19.86 23.24 22.44
C GLY A 29 -18.34 23.23 22.68
N ALA A 30 -17.87 23.23 23.92
CA ALA A 30 -16.44 23.14 24.23
C ALA A 30 -15.94 21.69 24.06
N LEU A 31 -14.80 21.53 23.39
CA LEU A 31 -14.15 20.24 23.19
C LEU A 31 -13.64 19.69 24.53
N THR A 32 -14.06 18.49 24.90
CA THR A 32 -13.74 17.83 26.18
C THR A 32 -12.86 16.60 26.02
N LYS A 33 -12.86 15.97 24.85
CA LYS A 33 -12.11 14.74 24.60
C LYS A 33 -11.78 14.60 23.11
N ILE A 34 -10.59 14.06 22.85
CA ILE A 34 -10.15 13.58 21.54
C ILE A 34 -9.77 12.12 21.71
N GLU A 35 -10.19 11.26 20.79
CA GLU A 35 -9.77 9.86 20.70
C GLU A 35 -9.26 9.58 19.29
N TYR A 36 -8.28 8.70 19.19
CA TYR A 36 -7.76 8.23 17.92
C TYR A 36 -7.15 6.84 18.06
N THR A 37 -7.07 6.13 16.93
CA THR A 37 -6.48 4.78 16.83
C THR A 37 -5.33 4.83 15.82
N GLY A 38 -4.18 4.19 16.12
CA GLY A 38 -3.04 4.06 15.19
C GLY A 38 -1.69 4.61 15.68
N ALA A 39 -0.62 4.29 14.93
CA ALA A 39 0.81 4.68 14.94
C ALA A 39 1.60 4.92 16.25
N ASN A 40 0.99 4.97 17.43
CA ASN A 40 1.71 5.01 18.70
C ASN A 40 0.91 4.26 19.77
N GLU A 41 1.56 3.34 20.49
CA GLU A 41 1.02 2.66 21.68
C GLU A 41 0.78 3.63 22.87
N LYS A 42 0.86 4.94 22.64
CA LYS A 42 0.76 5.96 23.67
C LYS A 42 -0.70 6.33 23.86
N LEU A 43 -1.20 6.05 25.07
CA LEU A 43 -2.50 6.49 25.55
C LEU A 43 -2.61 8.02 25.43
N PRO A 44 -3.65 8.56 24.76
CA PRO A 44 -3.82 9.99 24.62
C PRO A 44 -4.08 10.63 25.99
N PHE A 45 -3.28 11.63 26.36
CA PHE A 45 -3.53 12.47 27.53
C PHE A 45 -4.63 13.49 27.19
N HIS A 46 -5.68 13.55 28.02
CA HIS A 46 -6.80 14.48 27.85
C HIS A 46 -6.33 15.93 28.08
N ILE A 47 -6.33 16.74 27.02
CA ILE A 47 -5.96 18.15 27.08
C ILE A 47 -7.17 18.96 27.56
N GLY A 48 -6.98 19.78 28.60
CA GLY A 48 -7.85 20.92 28.91
C GLY A 48 -7.57 22.03 27.90
N LEU A 49 -8.36 22.10 26.84
CA LEU A 49 -8.06 22.80 25.59
C LEU A 49 -8.21 24.32 25.65
N SER A 50 -7.28 25.02 26.31
CA SER A 50 -7.25 26.48 26.27
C SER A 50 -6.59 27.05 25.00
N ASN A 51 -5.70 26.29 24.35
CA ASN A 51 -4.77 26.83 23.34
C ASN A 51 -4.92 26.28 21.90
N ILE A 52 -5.91 25.42 21.64
CA ILE A 52 -6.26 24.98 20.28
C ILE A 52 -7.26 25.97 19.68
N ASP A 53 -7.03 26.34 18.43
CA ASP A 53 -7.91 27.17 17.63
C ASP A 53 -8.80 26.31 16.71
N ALA A 54 -8.19 25.38 15.98
CA ALA A 54 -8.89 24.51 15.04
C ALA A 54 -8.28 23.11 14.94
N ILE A 55 -9.10 22.15 14.49
CA ILE A 55 -8.70 20.79 14.13
C ILE A 55 -9.34 20.47 12.77
N PHE A 56 -8.51 20.10 11.81
CA PHE A 56 -8.94 19.57 10.51
C PHE A 56 -8.73 18.07 10.47
N VAL A 57 -9.69 17.36 9.87
CA VAL A 57 -9.67 15.90 9.71
C VAL A 57 -10.04 15.61 8.27
N GLU A 58 -9.11 15.02 7.53
CA GLU A 58 -9.26 14.72 6.11
C GLU A 58 -9.11 13.21 5.91
N ASP A 59 -9.96 12.63 5.07
CA ASP A 59 -9.83 11.23 4.69
C ASP A 59 -8.69 11.11 3.68
N ILE A 60 -7.70 10.27 4.01
CA ILE A 60 -6.66 9.88 3.07
C ILE A 60 -7.30 8.79 2.21
N PRO A 61 -7.49 9.02 0.88
CA PRO A 61 -7.98 7.98 0.01
C PRO A 61 -7.04 6.78 0.14
N GLU A 62 -7.60 5.60 0.39
CA GLU A 62 -6.83 4.37 0.26
C GLU A 62 -6.32 4.34 -1.18
N GLU A 63 -5.00 4.29 -1.37
CA GLU A 63 -4.48 3.88 -2.67
C GLU A 63 -5.17 2.56 -2.99
N GLU A 64 -5.95 2.55 -4.07
CA GLU A 64 -6.53 1.31 -4.56
C GLU A 64 -5.36 0.34 -4.69
N LYS A 65 -5.36 -0.71 -3.87
CA LYS A 65 -4.52 -1.87 -4.13
C LYS A 65 -4.94 -2.32 -5.52
N ILE A 66 -4.17 -1.94 -6.53
CA ILE A 66 -4.33 -2.44 -7.89
C ILE A 66 -4.30 -3.94 -7.70
N LYS A 67 -5.45 -4.60 -7.81
CA LYS A 67 -5.48 -6.06 -7.85
C LYS A 67 -4.58 -6.41 -9.01
N GLU A 68 -3.52 -7.17 -8.74
CA GLU A 68 -2.74 -7.76 -9.81
C GLU A 68 -3.73 -8.46 -10.74
N PRO A 69 -3.69 -8.17 -12.05
CA PRO A 69 -4.58 -8.83 -12.97
C PRO A 69 -4.35 -10.33 -12.88
N ASP A 70 -5.44 -11.10 -12.91
CA ASP A 70 -5.35 -12.55 -13.09
C ASP A 70 -4.60 -12.80 -14.41
N HIS A 71 -3.57 -13.64 -14.38
CA HIS A 71 -2.62 -13.87 -15.47
C HIS A 71 -2.93 -15.23 -16.12
N PRO A 72 -3.85 -15.28 -17.12
CA PRO A 72 -4.47 -16.53 -17.57
C PRO A 72 -3.56 -17.41 -18.44
N ILE A 73 -2.29 -17.03 -18.60
CA ILE A 73 -1.34 -17.74 -19.46
C ILE A 73 -0.30 -18.37 -18.55
N GLU A 74 -0.22 -19.70 -18.60
CA GLU A 74 0.82 -20.48 -17.96
C GLU A 74 1.91 -20.82 -18.98
N ASP A 75 3.15 -20.90 -18.54
CA ASP A 75 4.22 -21.47 -19.33
C ASP A 75 4.11 -23.00 -19.42
N PHE A 76 4.97 -23.61 -20.23
CA PHE A 76 5.03 -25.04 -20.48
C PHE A 76 5.19 -25.88 -19.19
N TYR A 77 5.72 -25.28 -18.13
CA TYR A 77 5.93 -25.90 -16.83
C TYR A 77 4.85 -25.54 -15.79
N GLY A 78 3.79 -24.83 -16.19
CA GLY A 78 2.66 -24.46 -15.34
C GLY A 78 2.88 -23.21 -14.49
N ASN A 79 3.86 -22.37 -14.80
CA ASN A 79 4.07 -21.09 -14.10
C ASN A 79 3.27 -19.98 -14.78
N GLU A 80 2.49 -19.22 -14.01
CA GLU A 80 1.76 -18.05 -14.51
C GLU A 80 2.72 -16.98 -15.04
N ILE A 81 2.38 -16.39 -16.19
CA ILE A 81 3.15 -15.32 -16.84
C ILE A 81 2.63 -13.96 -16.39
N MET A 82 3.44 -13.24 -15.62
CA MET A 82 3.10 -11.93 -15.09
C MET A 82 3.25 -10.82 -16.14
N LYS A 83 2.63 -9.66 -15.90
CA LYS A 83 2.47 -8.56 -16.88
C LYS A 83 3.77 -8.08 -17.51
N ASP A 84 4.86 -8.15 -16.76
CA ASP A 84 6.16 -7.58 -17.11
C ASP A 84 7.24 -8.66 -17.30
N GLU A 85 6.83 -9.93 -17.45
CA GLU A 85 7.73 -11.05 -17.71
C GLU A 85 7.95 -11.28 -19.20
N THR A 86 9.18 -11.65 -19.55
CA THR A 86 9.54 -12.02 -20.92
C THR A 86 9.30 -13.51 -21.12
N TYR A 87 8.65 -13.87 -22.22
CA TYR A 87 8.41 -15.25 -22.62
C TYR A 87 8.59 -15.43 -24.13
N PHE A 88 8.77 -16.69 -24.53
CA PHE A 88 9.00 -17.12 -25.90
C PHE A 88 7.92 -18.13 -26.28
N VAL A 89 7.54 -18.17 -27.57
CA VAL A 89 6.54 -19.12 -28.07
C VAL A 89 7.21 -20.00 -29.12
N PHE A 90 7.21 -21.31 -28.88
CA PHE A 90 7.72 -22.34 -29.78
C PHE A 90 6.55 -23.22 -30.20
N ASP A 91 6.13 -23.13 -31.47
CA ASP A 91 4.90 -23.75 -31.96
C ASP A 91 3.67 -23.40 -31.09
N CYS A 92 3.23 -24.32 -30.23
CA CYS A 92 2.12 -24.14 -29.29
C CYS A 92 2.56 -23.96 -27.84
N ASP A 93 3.86 -24.07 -27.54
CA ASP A 93 4.40 -24.01 -26.19
C ASP A 93 4.83 -22.58 -25.85
N VAL A 94 4.40 -22.12 -24.68
CA VAL A 94 4.80 -20.82 -24.14
C VAL A 94 5.86 -21.07 -23.07
N VAL A 95 6.98 -20.36 -23.09
CA VAL A 95 8.12 -20.63 -22.21
C VAL A 95 8.63 -19.32 -21.62
N LEU A 96 8.59 -19.18 -20.30
CA LEU A 96 9.18 -18.03 -19.62
C LEU A 96 10.70 -17.99 -19.84
N GLU A 97 11.28 -16.79 -19.90
CA GLU A 97 12.73 -16.60 -20.10
C GLU A 97 13.59 -17.41 -19.12
N GLN A 98 13.16 -17.49 -17.87
CA GLN A 98 13.86 -18.27 -16.84
C GLN A 98 13.90 -19.78 -17.13
N ASN A 99 12.89 -20.30 -17.84
CA ASN A 99 12.76 -21.72 -18.19
C ASN A 99 13.24 -22.03 -19.61
N LEU A 100 13.59 -21.01 -20.40
CA LEU A 100 13.99 -21.14 -21.80
C LEU A 100 15.15 -22.13 -22.00
N LYS A 101 16.18 -22.04 -21.15
CA LYS A 101 17.35 -22.90 -21.27
C LYS A 101 16.99 -24.37 -21.05
N GLN A 102 16.15 -24.65 -20.04
CA GLN A 102 15.72 -26.01 -19.74
C GLN A 102 14.90 -26.57 -20.91
N TYR A 103 13.91 -25.81 -21.40
CA TYR A 103 13.06 -26.20 -22.52
C TYR A 103 13.87 -26.51 -23.79
N LEU A 104 14.83 -25.66 -24.16
CA LEU A 104 15.66 -25.88 -25.35
C LEU A 104 16.57 -27.12 -25.24
N THR A 105 17.02 -27.46 -24.03
CA THR A 105 17.80 -28.69 -23.81
C THR A 105 16.91 -29.94 -23.81
N GLU A 106 15.70 -29.87 -23.27
CA GLU A 106 14.78 -31.01 -23.17
C GLU A 106 14.08 -31.33 -24.49
N GLU A 107 13.51 -30.32 -25.17
CA GLU A 107 12.67 -30.53 -26.36
C GLU A 107 13.44 -30.49 -27.68
N TYR A 108 14.58 -29.79 -27.72
CA TYR A 108 15.37 -29.57 -28.94
C TYR A 108 16.82 -30.09 -28.85
N GLU A 109 17.21 -30.68 -27.71
CA GLU A 109 18.57 -31.19 -27.45
C GLU A 109 19.68 -30.16 -27.73
N VAL A 110 19.39 -28.87 -27.50
CA VAL A 110 20.33 -27.77 -27.80
C VAL A 110 21.30 -27.55 -26.64
N GLU A 111 22.59 -27.62 -26.93
CA GLU A 111 23.64 -27.14 -26.01
C GLU A 111 23.63 -25.61 -25.95
N CYS A 112 23.30 -25.08 -24.77
CA CYS A 112 23.21 -23.64 -24.53
C CYS A 112 24.49 -23.09 -23.88
N TYR A 113 25.13 -22.11 -24.54
CA TYR A 113 26.34 -21.44 -24.06
C TYR A 113 26.05 -19.99 -23.63
N GLN A 114 26.72 -19.51 -22.58
CA GLN A 114 26.73 -18.09 -22.22
C GLN A 114 28.03 -17.46 -22.70
N ALA A 115 27.95 -16.30 -23.35
CA ALA A 115 29.14 -15.53 -23.70
C ALA A 115 29.80 -15.00 -22.41
N GLN A 116 31.14 -15.08 -22.34
CA GLN A 116 31.96 -14.52 -21.26
C GLN A 116 32.30 -13.05 -21.53
#